data_AF-W4EBA5-F1
#
_entry.id   AF-W4EBA5-F1
#
_cell.length_a   1.000
_cell.length_b   1.000
_cell.length_c   1.000
_cell.angle_alpha   90.00
_cell.angle_beta   90.00
_cell.angle_gamma   90.00
#
_symmetry.space_group_name_H-M   'P 1'
#
loop_
_entity.id
_entity.type
_entity.pdbx_description
1 polymer ?
#
loop_
_entity_poly.entity_id
_entity_poly.type
_entity_poly.pdbx_seq_one_letter_code
_entity_poly.pdbx_strand_id
1 'polypeptide(L)'
;MSRDLRAITFSKTAAEQILRNETDTRTLLSEYPEYKEEVLLEINALSSRQRANLIHNLLASYTSSAKIAKSKIVKSGFNQTTINAFLPNIIKARFAIYLIEQLQLAVSAESASGPVRFNLWDGYILQKLLFKEKLVRKPVSLPLFRVCWKLIIRPKVLMPLVNKQGIYCFYSRTLIKRLSALIGDKECLEIGAGDGTLTRFLNDNGTACRATDDYSWAHYITYPDFVEKADAKAALSKYAPKVVLCSWPVPGNPYEKHVFNTDSVELYIVIGTRDPAITGDFDAYNKAKHFSMELNEELSRLLVPPSEDNAIYLFTRKQDSTHSR
;
A
#
# COMPACT_ATOMS: atom_id res chain seq x y z
N MET A 1 -22.27 29.12 17.11
CA MET A 1 -22.44 29.94 15.90
C MET A 1 -22.16 29.06 14.69
N SER A 2 -23.21 28.70 13.96
CA SER A 2 -23.13 27.95 12.71
C SER A 2 -22.43 28.81 11.66
N ARG A 3 -21.20 28.46 11.27
CA ARG A 3 -20.56 29.07 10.08
C ARG A 3 -21.11 28.35 8.86
N ASP A 4 -21.82 29.11 8.03
CA ASP A 4 -22.19 28.72 6.67
C ASP A 4 -20.95 28.16 5.94
N LEU A 5 -20.97 26.86 5.65
CA LEU A 5 -20.06 26.22 4.71
C LEU A 5 -20.42 26.72 3.31
N ARG A 6 -19.95 27.92 2.93
CA ARG A 6 -19.94 28.32 1.53
C ARG A 6 -19.19 27.25 0.76
N ALA A 7 -19.84 26.63 -0.22
CA ALA A 7 -19.20 25.66 -1.11
C ALA A 7 -17.99 26.33 -1.78
N ILE A 8 -16.79 25.95 -1.34
CA ILE A 8 -15.55 26.48 -1.87
C ILE A 8 -15.51 26.14 -3.36
N THR A 9 -15.43 27.20 -4.17
CA THR A 9 -15.44 27.10 -5.63
C THR A 9 -14.06 27.49 -6.12
N PHE A 10 -13.39 26.60 -6.84
CA PHE A 10 -12.02 26.83 -7.30
C PHE A 10 -12.01 27.25 -8.75
N SER A 11 -11.32 28.34 -9.10
CA SER A 11 -11.19 28.71 -10.52
C SER A 11 -10.37 27.66 -11.29
N LYS A 12 -10.61 27.56 -12.61
CA LYS A 12 -9.81 26.72 -13.50
C LYS A 12 -8.31 27.02 -13.38
N THR A 13 -7.94 28.30 -13.35
CA THR A 13 -6.55 28.74 -13.23
C THR A 13 -5.93 28.27 -11.91
N ALA A 14 -6.64 28.43 -10.78
CA ALA A 14 -6.15 27.95 -9.49
C ALA A 14 -6.00 26.43 -9.47
N ALA A 15 -6.96 25.70 -10.07
CA ALA A 15 -6.86 24.25 -10.20
C ALA A 15 -5.63 23.83 -11.02
N GLU A 16 -5.35 24.50 -12.14
CA GLU A 16 -4.18 24.22 -12.97
C GLU A 16 -2.86 24.46 -12.22
N GLN A 17 -2.73 25.60 -11.54
CA GLN A 17 -1.55 25.94 -10.72
C GLN A 17 -1.34 24.92 -9.61
N ILE A 18 -2.42 24.55 -8.91
CA ILE A 18 -2.37 23.51 -7.89
C ILE A 18 -1.91 22.20 -8.54
N LEU A 19 -2.52 21.70 -9.62
CA LEU A 19 -2.15 20.43 -10.25
C LEU A 19 -0.69 20.37 -10.76
N ARG A 20 -0.10 21.52 -11.10
CA ARG A 20 1.30 21.67 -11.55
C ARG A 20 2.31 21.79 -10.40
N ASN A 21 1.84 21.78 -9.14
CA ASN A 21 2.65 22.06 -7.94
C ASN A 21 3.23 23.49 -7.93
N GLU A 22 2.58 24.46 -8.58
CA GLU A 22 3.03 25.86 -8.60
C GLU A 22 2.61 26.63 -7.33
N THR A 23 1.56 26.15 -6.65
CA THR A 23 1.14 26.68 -5.35
C THR A 23 1.80 25.89 -4.21
N ASP A 24 2.57 26.59 -3.38
CA ASP A 24 3.22 26.02 -2.21
C ASP A 24 2.22 25.48 -1.17
N THR A 25 2.59 24.41 -0.48
CA THR A 25 1.72 23.76 0.51
C THR A 25 1.40 24.67 1.69
N ARG A 26 2.30 25.58 2.11
CA ARG A 26 2.03 26.54 3.19
C ARG A 26 0.99 27.57 2.79
N THR A 27 1.04 28.03 1.54
CA THR A 27 0.02 28.91 0.97
C THR A 27 -1.34 28.22 0.99
N LEU A 28 -1.40 26.98 0.48
CA LEU A 28 -2.64 26.19 0.51
C LEU A 28 -3.17 25.99 1.94
N LEU A 29 -2.30 25.74 2.92
CA LEU A 29 -2.70 25.58 4.34
C LEU A 29 -3.35 26.84 4.92
N SER A 30 -2.98 28.03 4.43
CA SER A 30 -3.59 29.30 4.83
C SER A 30 -4.90 29.58 4.11
N GLU A 31 -5.01 29.16 2.84
CA GLU A 31 -6.19 29.39 2.00
C GLU A 31 -7.34 28.42 2.29
N TYR A 32 -7.03 27.18 2.71
CA TYR A 32 -8.00 26.11 2.94
C TYR A 32 -7.86 25.44 4.32
N PRO A 33 -8.04 26.19 5.42
CA PRO A 33 -7.83 25.69 6.78
C PRO A 33 -8.79 24.55 7.16
N GLU A 34 -10.00 24.50 6.60
CA GLU A 34 -10.97 23.42 6.84
C GLU A 34 -10.43 22.05 6.40
N TYR A 35 -9.74 21.97 5.25
CA TYR A 35 -9.14 20.71 4.81
C TYR A 35 -7.94 20.31 5.67
N LYS A 36 -7.22 21.29 6.25
CA LYS A 36 -6.16 21.02 7.22
C LYS A 36 -6.75 20.40 8.49
N GLU A 37 -7.87 20.95 9.00
CA GLU A 37 -8.55 20.43 10.18
C GLU A 37 -9.06 18.99 9.96
N GLU A 38 -9.68 18.71 8.81
CA GLU A 38 -10.10 17.36 8.44
C GLU A 38 -8.93 16.36 8.46
N VAL A 39 -7.82 16.71 7.79
CA VAL A 39 -6.62 15.86 7.75
C VAL A 39 -6.03 15.65 9.16
N LEU A 40 -5.99 16.70 9.99
CA LEU A 40 -5.51 16.60 11.37
C LEU A 40 -6.40 15.70 12.23
N LEU A 41 -7.72 15.77 12.08
CA LEU A 41 -8.66 14.89 12.77
C LEU A 41 -8.43 13.42 12.39
N GLU A 42 -8.25 13.13 11.10
CA GLU A 42 -7.94 11.77 10.63
C GLU A 42 -6.58 11.28 11.15
N ILE A 43 -5.54 12.12 11.13
CA ILE A 43 -4.23 11.79 11.70
C ILE A 43 -4.35 11.50 13.21
N ASN A 44 -5.08 12.34 13.95
CA ASN A 44 -5.24 12.20 15.41
C ASN A 44 -6.06 10.96 15.80
N ALA A 45 -7.09 10.61 15.02
CA ALA A 45 -7.84 9.38 15.20
C ALA A 45 -6.93 8.14 15.13
N LEU A 46 -5.87 8.18 14.29
CA LEU A 46 -4.90 7.10 14.13
C LEU A 46 -3.75 7.15 15.15
N SER A 47 -3.34 8.34 15.60
CA SER A 47 -2.21 8.52 16.55
C SER A 47 -2.53 8.02 17.96
N SER A 48 -3.80 8.12 18.40
CA SER A 48 -4.28 7.62 19.70
C SER A 48 -4.09 6.10 19.91
N ARG A 49 -3.82 5.33 18.83
CA ARG A 49 -3.70 3.87 18.84
C ARG A 49 -2.27 3.31 18.77
N GLN A 50 -1.21 4.14 18.83
CA GLN A 50 0.21 3.70 18.78
C GLN A 50 0.55 2.75 17.60
N ARG A 51 0.17 3.09 16.36
CA ARG A 51 0.52 2.27 15.18
C ARG A 51 1.16 3.12 14.08
N ALA A 52 2.50 3.18 14.08
CA ALA A 52 3.29 3.88 13.05
C ALA A 52 2.94 3.45 11.61
N ASN A 53 2.45 2.23 11.41
CA ASN A 53 2.01 1.70 10.11
C ASN A 53 0.78 2.44 9.57
N LEU A 54 -0.12 2.94 10.44
CA LEU A 54 -1.37 3.59 10.04
C LEU A 54 -1.14 4.95 9.38
N ILE A 55 -0.11 5.68 9.82
CA ILE A 55 0.23 6.99 9.27
C ILE A 55 0.67 6.86 7.81
N HIS A 56 1.49 5.86 7.50
CA HIS A 56 1.92 5.60 6.12
C HIS A 56 0.75 5.13 5.23
N ASN A 57 -0.21 4.39 5.78
CA ASN A 57 -1.39 3.96 5.04
C ASN A 57 -2.37 5.11 4.79
N LEU A 58 -2.50 6.04 5.74
CA LEU A 58 -3.25 7.27 5.53
C LEU A 58 -2.64 8.08 4.39
N LEU A 59 -1.31 8.26 4.37
CA LEU A 59 -0.59 8.91 3.26
C LEU A 59 -0.85 8.21 1.92
N ALA A 60 -0.81 6.88 1.91
CA ALA A 60 -1.08 6.08 0.73
C ALA A 60 -2.49 6.31 0.18
N SER A 61 -3.49 6.31 1.06
CA SER A 61 -4.90 6.54 0.71
C SER A 61 -5.10 7.94 0.13
N TYR A 62 -4.50 8.95 0.75
CA TYR A 62 -4.50 10.32 0.24
C TYR A 62 -3.83 10.44 -1.14
N THR A 63 -2.67 9.81 -1.32
CA THR A 63 -1.92 9.85 -2.59
C THR A 63 -2.70 9.18 -3.72
N SER A 64 -3.33 8.03 -3.43
CA SER A 64 -4.21 7.32 -4.37
C SER A 64 -5.43 8.16 -4.76
N SER A 65 -6.10 8.74 -3.77
CA SER A 65 -7.26 9.63 -3.96
C SER A 65 -6.91 10.87 -4.79
N ALA A 66 -5.76 11.50 -4.53
CA ALA A 66 -5.26 12.63 -5.30
C ALA A 66 -4.97 12.25 -6.76
N LYS A 67 -4.44 11.05 -7.03
CA LYS A 67 -4.20 10.57 -8.40
C LYS A 67 -5.50 10.39 -9.18
N ILE A 68 -6.51 9.76 -8.56
CA ILE A 68 -7.84 9.61 -9.18
C ILE A 68 -8.42 11.00 -9.48
N ALA A 69 -8.37 11.90 -8.50
CA ALA A 69 -8.85 13.27 -8.64
C ALA A 69 -8.17 14.01 -9.80
N LYS A 70 -6.84 13.95 -9.89
CA LYS A 70 -6.08 14.56 -10.98
C LYS A 70 -6.52 14.02 -12.35
N SER A 71 -6.66 12.70 -12.47
CA SER A 71 -7.11 12.06 -13.72
C SER A 71 -8.51 12.52 -14.13
N LYS A 72 -9.45 12.60 -13.17
CA LYS A 72 -10.82 13.06 -13.43
C LYS A 72 -10.87 14.53 -13.87
N ILE A 73 -10.14 15.41 -13.19
CA ILE A 73 -10.07 16.84 -13.53
C ILE A 73 -9.54 17.03 -14.96
N VAL A 74 -8.40 16.38 -15.29
CA VAL A 74 -7.78 16.48 -16.61
C VAL A 74 -8.72 15.94 -17.70
N LYS A 75 -9.33 14.76 -17.49
CA LYS A 75 -10.27 14.16 -18.47
C LYS A 75 -11.52 15.00 -18.69
N SER A 76 -11.98 15.73 -17.67
CA SER A 76 -13.14 16.62 -17.80
C SER A 76 -12.85 17.92 -18.56
N GLY A 77 -11.59 18.15 -18.98
CA GLY A 77 -11.19 19.43 -19.57
C GLY A 77 -11.25 20.59 -18.58
N PHE A 78 -11.04 20.31 -17.28
CA PHE A 78 -11.13 21.30 -16.20
C PHE A 78 -12.53 21.91 -16.05
N ASN A 79 -13.58 21.07 -16.09
CA ASN A 79 -14.93 21.58 -15.83
C ASN A 79 -15.09 21.97 -14.35
N GLN A 80 -15.89 23.01 -14.09
CA GLN A 80 -16.03 23.62 -12.77
C GLN A 80 -16.56 22.63 -11.70
N THR A 81 -17.55 21.81 -12.07
CA THR A 81 -18.17 20.82 -11.18
C THR A 81 -17.17 19.75 -10.72
N THR A 82 -16.33 19.28 -11.65
CA THR A 82 -15.32 18.25 -11.43
C THR A 82 -14.15 18.82 -10.64
N ILE A 83 -13.73 20.05 -10.95
CA ILE A 83 -12.74 20.77 -10.14
C ILE A 83 -13.21 20.84 -8.69
N ASN A 84 -14.41 21.39 -8.44
CA ASN A 84 -14.93 21.56 -7.09
C ASN A 84 -15.07 20.22 -6.34
N ALA A 85 -15.46 19.16 -7.05
CA ALA A 85 -15.63 17.84 -6.46
C ALA A 85 -14.31 17.12 -6.13
N PHE A 86 -13.25 17.32 -6.92
CA PHE A 86 -12.04 16.48 -6.85
C PHE A 86 -10.77 17.22 -6.42
N LEU A 87 -10.65 18.53 -6.63
CA LEU A 87 -9.48 19.30 -6.22
C LEU A 87 -9.20 19.23 -4.70
N PRO A 88 -10.22 19.17 -3.81
CA PRO A 88 -9.99 18.98 -2.38
C PRO A 88 -9.16 17.74 -2.05
N ASN A 89 -9.30 16.63 -2.80
CA ASN A 89 -8.54 15.41 -2.55
C ASN A 89 -7.04 15.59 -2.83
N ILE A 90 -6.69 16.45 -3.79
CA ILE A 90 -5.30 16.78 -4.12
C ILE A 90 -4.71 17.68 -3.03
N ILE A 91 -5.46 18.68 -2.58
CA ILE A 91 -5.05 19.60 -1.50
C ILE A 91 -4.85 18.81 -0.20
N LYS A 92 -5.82 17.99 0.20
CA LYS A 92 -5.73 17.15 1.40
C LYS A 92 -4.54 16.19 1.35
N ALA A 93 -4.21 15.63 0.19
CA ALA A 93 -3.04 14.76 0.07
C ALA A 93 -1.72 15.51 0.32
N ARG A 94 -1.60 16.75 -0.17
CA ARG A 94 -0.43 17.59 0.15
C ARG A 94 -0.37 17.93 1.63
N PHE A 95 -1.51 18.23 2.24
CA PHE A 95 -1.58 18.50 3.67
C PHE A 95 -1.19 17.27 4.49
N ALA A 96 -1.67 16.08 4.12
CA ALA A 96 -1.31 14.85 4.80
C ALA A 96 0.20 14.62 4.78
N ILE A 97 0.84 14.75 3.60
CA ILE A 97 2.31 14.64 3.47
C ILE A 97 3.01 15.66 4.36
N TYR A 98 2.66 16.94 4.22
CA TYR A 98 3.32 18.02 4.96
C TYR A 98 3.13 17.91 6.48
N LEU A 99 1.90 17.66 6.95
CA LEU A 99 1.59 17.58 8.37
C LEU A 99 2.24 16.35 9.00
N ILE A 100 2.31 15.23 8.29
CA ILE A 100 3.01 14.04 8.78
C ILE A 100 4.52 14.26 8.84
N GLU A 101 5.11 14.93 7.84
CA GLU A 101 6.52 15.35 7.91
C GLU A 101 6.76 16.27 9.12
N GLN A 102 5.90 17.25 9.36
CA GLN A 102 6.00 18.13 10.53
C GLN A 102 5.85 17.37 11.85
N LEU A 103 4.91 16.42 11.95
CA LEU A 103 4.78 15.56 13.12
C LEU A 103 6.00 14.68 13.32
N GLN A 104 6.59 14.14 12.26
CA GLN A 104 7.83 13.37 12.35
C GLN A 104 9.01 14.23 12.81
N LEU A 105 9.10 15.49 12.34
CA LEU A 105 10.11 16.45 12.78
C LEU A 105 9.90 16.87 14.24
N ALA A 106 8.66 17.15 14.65
CA ALA A 106 8.30 17.52 16.02
C ALA A 106 8.51 16.36 17.00
N VAL A 107 8.10 15.15 16.64
CA VAL A 107 8.41 13.93 17.41
C VAL A 107 9.92 13.75 17.51
N SER A 108 10.67 13.98 16.44
CA SER A 108 12.14 13.90 16.48
C SER A 108 12.80 14.99 17.35
N ALA A 109 12.14 16.16 17.50
CA ALA A 109 12.61 17.26 18.32
C ALA A 109 12.23 17.11 19.81
N GLU A 110 11.02 16.62 20.11
CA GLU A 110 10.55 16.30 21.47
C GLU A 110 11.19 15.01 22.00
N SER A 111 11.48 14.04 21.13
CA SER A 111 12.30 12.88 21.46
C SER A 111 13.78 13.26 21.48
N ALA A 112 14.17 14.13 22.40
CA ALA A 112 15.54 14.31 22.87
C ALA A 112 16.08 13.04 23.60
N SER A 113 15.74 11.86 23.08
CA SER A 113 16.43 10.58 23.24
C SER A 113 16.74 9.97 21.86
N GLY A 114 17.17 10.82 20.91
CA GLY A 114 17.89 10.42 19.70
C GLY A 114 17.08 9.66 18.64
N PRO A 115 17.69 9.40 17.46
CA PRO A 115 17.06 8.63 16.40
C PRO A 115 16.69 7.24 16.91
N VAL A 116 15.45 6.80 16.65
CA VAL A 116 15.00 5.42 16.91
C VAL A 116 15.94 4.46 16.18
N ARG A 117 16.89 3.90 16.94
CA ARG A 117 17.92 3.00 16.45
C ARG A 117 17.84 1.71 17.24
N PHE A 118 18.08 0.61 16.55
CA PHE A 118 18.41 -0.63 17.24
C PHE A 118 19.66 -0.44 18.08
N ASN A 119 19.75 -1.20 19.18
CA ASN A 119 21.07 -1.46 19.75
C ASN A 119 21.86 -2.32 18.73
N LEU A 120 23.18 -2.34 18.85
CA LEU A 120 24.03 -3.08 17.89
C LEU A 120 23.66 -4.58 17.83
N TRP A 121 23.19 -5.15 18.95
CA TRP A 121 22.78 -6.54 19.07
C TRP A 121 21.53 -6.89 18.25
N ASP A 122 20.40 -6.22 18.53
CA ASP A 122 19.13 -6.38 17.81
C ASP A 122 19.34 -6.09 16.32
N GLY A 123 20.10 -5.04 16.00
CA GLY A 123 20.45 -4.68 14.64
C GLY A 123 21.22 -5.79 13.92
N TYR A 124 22.21 -6.39 14.57
CA TYR A 124 22.97 -7.52 14.02
C TYR A 124 22.10 -8.75 13.78
N ILE A 125 21.29 -9.15 14.75
CA ILE A 125 20.37 -10.29 14.62
C ILE A 125 19.39 -10.05 13.47
N LEU A 126 18.73 -8.90 13.44
CA LEU A 126 17.73 -8.55 12.42
C LEU A 126 18.34 -8.45 11.03
N GLN A 127 19.53 -7.86 10.91
CA GLN A 127 20.28 -7.81 9.65
C GLN A 127 20.54 -9.22 9.12
N LYS A 128 21.03 -10.12 9.98
CA LYS A 128 21.30 -11.52 9.59
C LYS A 128 20.04 -12.33 9.36
N LEU A 129 18.91 -11.97 9.99
CA LEU A 129 17.68 -12.74 9.91
C LEU A 129 16.81 -12.35 8.70
N LEU A 130 16.71 -11.05 8.41
CA LEU A 130 15.70 -10.48 7.49
C LEU A 130 16.28 -9.92 6.20
N PHE A 131 17.58 -9.59 6.18
CA PHE A 131 18.21 -8.87 5.08
C PHE A 131 19.39 -9.65 4.50
N LYS A 132 19.64 -9.46 3.19
CA LYS A 132 20.84 -9.91 2.51
C LYS A 132 21.97 -8.91 2.75
N GLU A 133 21.70 -7.65 2.43
CA GLU A 133 22.58 -6.50 2.62
C GLU A 133 21.73 -5.24 2.78
N LYS A 134 22.16 -4.29 3.60
CA LYS A 134 21.38 -3.07 3.93
C LYS A 134 19.91 -3.44 4.19
N LEU A 135 18.98 -2.86 3.42
CA LEU A 135 17.54 -3.16 3.50
C LEU A 135 17.02 -4.07 2.38
N VAL A 136 17.90 -4.68 1.60
CA VAL A 136 17.52 -5.69 0.61
C VAL A 136 17.05 -6.94 1.35
N ARG A 137 15.74 -7.16 1.34
CA ARG A 137 15.09 -8.28 2.03
C ARG A 137 15.57 -9.62 1.47
N LYS A 138 15.54 -10.66 2.30
CA LYS A 138 15.69 -12.06 1.87
C LYS A 138 14.55 -12.94 2.40
N PRO A 139 14.28 -14.11 1.80
CA PRO A 139 13.29 -15.04 2.33
C PRO A 139 13.67 -15.53 3.74
N VAL A 140 12.75 -15.36 4.68
CA VAL A 140 13.00 -15.62 6.11
C VAL A 140 12.85 -17.11 6.41
N SER A 141 13.81 -17.66 7.15
CA SER A 141 13.68 -19.01 7.72
C SER A 141 12.82 -18.94 8.98
N LEU A 142 11.65 -19.58 8.99
CA LEU A 142 10.75 -19.57 10.16
C LEU A 142 11.37 -20.20 11.41
N PRO A 143 12.06 -21.36 11.34
CA PRO A 143 12.72 -21.92 12.53
C PRO A 143 13.75 -20.96 13.12
N LEU A 144 14.62 -20.40 12.27
CA LEU A 144 15.63 -19.44 12.71
C LEU A 144 14.99 -18.17 13.27
N PHE A 145 13.93 -17.68 12.61
CA PHE A 145 13.19 -16.51 13.07
C PHE A 145 12.62 -16.75 14.45
N ARG A 146 11.92 -17.86 14.68
CA ARG A 146 11.32 -18.15 16.00
C ARG A 146 12.36 -18.23 17.12
N VAL A 147 13.56 -18.74 16.85
CA VAL A 147 14.65 -18.82 17.83
C VAL A 147 15.27 -17.44 18.07
N CYS A 148 15.73 -16.78 17.00
CA CYS A 148 16.41 -15.50 17.11
C CYS A 148 15.49 -14.37 17.57
N TRP A 149 14.20 -14.41 17.22
CA TRP A 149 13.23 -13.39 17.60
C TRP A 149 13.04 -13.28 19.12
N LYS A 150 13.15 -14.40 19.84
CA LYS A 150 13.12 -14.41 21.31
C LYS A 150 14.34 -13.71 21.95
N LEU A 151 15.43 -13.54 21.20
CA LEU A 151 16.66 -12.91 21.66
C LEU A 151 16.69 -11.39 21.37
N ILE A 152 15.67 -10.87 20.68
CA ILE A 152 15.56 -9.46 20.35
C ILE A 152 14.98 -8.72 21.55
N ILE A 153 15.68 -7.70 22.02
CA ILE A 153 15.30 -6.93 23.21
C ILE A 153 14.14 -5.99 22.87
N ARG A 154 14.19 -5.33 21.70
CA ARG A 154 13.18 -4.34 21.27
C ARG A 154 12.53 -4.70 19.92
N PRO A 155 11.75 -5.80 19.84
CA PRO A 155 11.17 -6.26 18.57
C PRO A 155 10.18 -5.27 17.96
N LYS A 156 9.49 -4.47 18.78
CA LYS A 156 8.51 -3.46 18.34
C LYS A 156 9.12 -2.31 17.54
N VAL A 157 10.45 -2.13 17.57
CA VAL A 157 11.15 -1.05 16.84
C VAL A 157 11.31 -1.37 15.35
N LEU A 158 11.24 -2.65 14.96
CA LEU A 158 11.47 -3.08 13.57
C LEU A 158 10.53 -2.45 12.58
N MET A 159 9.23 -2.73 12.68
CA MET A 159 8.27 -2.30 11.66
C MET A 159 8.25 -0.77 11.51
N PRO A 160 8.19 0.05 12.58
CA PRO A 160 8.26 1.50 12.43
C PRO A 160 9.51 2.02 11.69
N LEU A 161 10.65 1.35 11.82
CA LEU A 161 11.89 1.75 11.15
C LEU A 161 11.84 1.39 9.66
N VAL A 162 11.45 0.16 9.33
CA VAL A 162 11.50 -0.34 7.95
C VAL A 162 10.31 0.10 7.11
N ASN A 163 9.16 0.44 7.72
CA ASN A 163 8.01 1.01 7.01
C ASN A 163 8.33 2.35 6.33
N LYS A 164 9.25 3.15 6.91
CA LYS A 164 9.73 4.39 6.30
C LYS A 164 10.39 4.17 4.93
N GLN A 165 10.72 2.92 4.63
CA GLN A 165 11.35 2.45 3.41
C GLN A 165 10.41 1.55 2.58
N GLY A 166 9.10 1.61 2.86
CA GLY A 166 8.07 0.82 2.16
C GLY A 166 8.02 -0.66 2.52
N ILE A 167 8.66 -1.08 3.62
CA ILE A 167 8.68 -2.48 4.05
C ILE A 167 7.60 -2.72 5.11
N TYR A 168 6.50 -3.35 4.70
CA TYR A 168 5.35 -3.61 5.58
C TYR A 168 5.26 -5.05 6.08
N CYS A 169 6.02 -5.96 5.48
CA CYS A 169 6.17 -7.34 5.94
C CYS A 169 7.45 -7.98 5.39
N PHE A 170 7.76 -9.15 5.95
CA PHE A 170 8.76 -10.08 5.45
C PHE A 170 8.10 -11.41 5.09
N TYR A 171 8.58 -12.02 4.01
CA TYR A 171 8.06 -13.28 3.50
C TYR A 171 8.93 -14.43 3.98
N SER A 172 8.32 -15.44 4.59
CA SER A 172 9.06 -16.67 4.91
C SER A 172 9.31 -17.52 3.67
N ARG A 173 10.36 -18.32 3.69
CA ARG A 173 10.64 -19.31 2.63
C ARG A 173 9.47 -20.25 2.39
N THR A 174 8.81 -20.67 3.48
CA THR A 174 7.63 -21.53 3.40
C THR A 174 6.47 -20.83 2.71
N LEU A 175 6.23 -19.54 3.00
CA LEU A 175 5.22 -18.75 2.31
C LEU A 175 5.49 -18.68 0.81
N ILE A 176 6.72 -18.30 0.43
CA ILE A 176 7.13 -18.22 -0.99
C ILE A 176 6.91 -19.56 -1.69
N LYS A 177 7.31 -20.68 -1.07
CA LYS A 177 7.09 -22.02 -1.63
C LYS A 177 5.61 -22.35 -1.82
N ARG A 178 4.76 -22.03 -0.84
CA ARG A 178 3.32 -22.29 -0.92
C ARG A 178 2.64 -21.40 -1.95
N LEU A 179 3.00 -20.13 -2.03
CA LEU A 179 2.50 -19.21 -3.06
C LEU A 179 2.93 -19.70 -4.46
N SER A 180 4.19 -20.11 -4.63
CA SER A 180 4.68 -20.66 -5.90
C SER A 180 3.90 -21.89 -6.33
N ALA A 181 3.58 -22.78 -5.39
CA ALA A 181 2.75 -23.96 -5.66
C ALA A 181 1.29 -23.62 -6.00
N LEU A 182 0.72 -22.59 -5.36
CA LEU A 182 -0.64 -22.09 -5.67
C LEU A 182 -0.70 -21.47 -7.07
N ILE A 183 0.34 -20.73 -7.46
CA ILE A 183 0.45 -20.10 -8.78
C ILE A 183 0.66 -21.17 -9.86
N GLY A 184 1.53 -22.14 -9.60
CA GLY A 184 1.92 -23.19 -10.55
C GLY A 184 2.57 -22.58 -11.80
N ASP A 185 2.24 -23.14 -12.96
CA ASP A 185 2.77 -22.72 -14.26
C ASP A 185 1.97 -21.58 -14.92
N LYS A 186 1.05 -20.96 -14.17
CA LYS A 186 0.17 -19.91 -14.68
C LYS A 186 0.92 -18.58 -14.78
N GLU A 187 0.54 -17.77 -15.76
CA GLU A 187 1.04 -16.40 -15.87
C GLU A 187 0.62 -15.56 -14.65
N CYS A 188 1.63 -15.11 -13.90
CA CYS A 188 1.49 -14.33 -12.67
C CYS A 188 1.85 -12.87 -12.90
N LEU A 189 0.99 -11.97 -12.40
CA LEU A 189 1.22 -10.55 -12.37
C LEU A 189 1.13 -10.02 -10.93
N GLU A 190 2.20 -9.44 -10.42
CA GLU A 190 2.16 -8.62 -9.21
C GLU A 190 1.81 -7.17 -9.58
N ILE A 191 0.72 -6.66 -9.00
CA ILE A 191 0.33 -5.25 -9.10
C ILE A 191 0.67 -4.53 -7.80
N GLY A 192 1.11 -3.27 -7.90
CA GLY A 192 1.59 -2.53 -6.72
C GLY A 192 2.83 -3.18 -6.11
N ALA A 193 3.75 -3.64 -6.97
CA ALA A 193 4.89 -4.46 -6.56
C ALA A 193 5.92 -3.71 -5.69
N GLY A 194 5.87 -2.38 -5.61
CA GLY A 194 6.84 -1.58 -4.88
C GLY A 194 8.27 -1.85 -5.34
N ASP A 195 9.15 -2.25 -4.42
CA ASP A 195 10.54 -2.60 -4.72
C ASP A 195 10.72 -3.96 -5.44
N GLY A 196 9.64 -4.66 -5.79
CA GLY A 196 9.65 -5.93 -6.50
C GLY A 196 10.15 -7.12 -5.68
N THR A 197 10.26 -7.00 -4.35
CA THR A 197 10.81 -8.06 -3.49
C THR A 197 10.04 -9.38 -3.61
N LEU A 198 8.71 -9.35 -3.64
CA LEU A 198 7.89 -10.56 -3.67
C LEU A 198 8.01 -11.26 -5.03
N THR A 199 7.86 -10.53 -6.13
CA THR A 199 8.16 -11.05 -7.49
C THR A 199 9.55 -11.67 -7.57
N ARG A 200 10.60 -10.98 -7.07
CA ARG A 200 11.95 -11.55 -7.06
C ARG A 200 11.99 -12.90 -6.32
N PHE A 201 11.39 -12.99 -5.14
CA PHE A 201 11.39 -14.24 -4.37
C PHE A 201 10.60 -15.37 -5.04
N LEU A 202 9.50 -15.06 -5.73
CA LEU A 202 8.73 -16.03 -6.50
C LEU A 202 9.53 -16.53 -7.71
N ASN A 203 10.17 -15.62 -8.44
CA ASN A 203 10.99 -15.94 -9.61
C ASN A 203 12.24 -16.76 -9.23
N ASP A 204 12.91 -16.40 -8.13
CA ASP A 204 14.02 -17.20 -7.57
C ASP A 204 13.58 -18.62 -7.17
N ASN A 205 12.28 -18.85 -6.96
CA ASN A 205 11.68 -20.14 -6.64
C ASN A 205 11.00 -20.81 -7.86
N GLY A 206 11.27 -20.32 -9.07
CA GLY A 206 10.83 -20.93 -10.32
C GLY A 206 9.43 -20.53 -10.82
N THR A 207 8.74 -19.60 -10.14
CA THR A 207 7.45 -19.08 -10.62
C THR A 207 7.67 -17.97 -11.64
N ALA A 208 6.99 -18.01 -12.79
CA ALA A 208 7.04 -16.93 -13.76
C ALA A 208 6.09 -15.79 -13.35
N CYS A 209 6.56 -14.87 -12.49
CA CYS A 209 5.79 -13.69 -12.10
C CYS A 209 6.41 -12.38 -12.61
N ARG A 210 5.55 -11.46 -13.07
CA ARG A 210 5.93 -10.13 -13.56
C ARG A 210 5.51 -9.06 -12.56
N ALA A 211 6.40 -8.12 -12.26
CA ALA A 211 6.12 -7.01 -11.36
C ALA A 211 5.70 -5.75 -12.12
N THR A 212 4.61 -5.12 -11.66
CA THR A 212 4.16 -3.81 -12.14
C THR A 212 3.82 -2.88 -10.98
N ASP A 213 4.17 -1.61 -11.13
CA ASP A 213 3.84 -0.56 -10.17
C ASP A 213 3.66 0.77 -10.90
N ASP A 214 2.85 1.67 -10.35
CA ASP A 214 2.55 2.95 -10.98
C ASP A 214 3.54 4.07 -10.63
N TYR A 215 4.52 3.75 -9.78
CA TYR A 215 5.59 4.61 -9.27
C TYR A 215 5.08 5.80 -8.44
N SER A 216 3.87 5.73 -7.91
CA SER A 216 3.32 6.80 -7.06
C SER A 216 4.11 7.01 -5.77
N TRP A 217 4.97 6.05 -5.39
CA TRP A 217 5.81 6.09 -4.19
C TRP A 217 7.30 6.29 -4.49
N ALA A 218 7.68 6.80 -5.66
CA ALA A 218 9.08 6.99 -6.06
C ALA A 218 9.89 7.94 -5.15
N HIS A 219 9.23 8.71 -4.29
CA HIS A 219 9.85 9.55 -3.28
C HIS A 219 10.22 8.78 -2.00
N TYR A 220 9.70 7.57 -1.81
CA TYR A 220 9.96 6.70 -0.65
C TYR A 220 10.63 5.37 -1.02
N ILE A 221 10.38 4.84 -2.23
CA ILE A 221 10.84 3.52 -2.68
C ILE A 221 11.67 3.67 -3.93
N THR A 222 12.78 2.93 -4.01
CA THR A 222 13.56 2.78 -5.24
C THR A 222 13.04 1.58 -6.03
N TYR A 223 12.54 1.83 -7.23
CA TYR A 223 12.06 0.80 -8.14
C TYR A 223 13.24 0.21 -8.94
N PRO A 224 13.43 -1.12 -8.95
CA PRO A 224 14.42 -1.75 -9.82
C PRO A 224 13.90 -1.85 -11.26
N ASP A 225 14.81 -1.96 -12.23
CA ASP A 225 14.50 -1.94 -13.67
C ASP A 225 13.50 -3.03 -14.11
N PHE A 226 13.42 -4.15 -13.38
CA PHE A 226 12.49 -5.24 -13.69
C PHE A 226 11.05 -4.97 -13.24
N VAL A 227 10.81 -3.95 -12.41
CA VAL A 227 9.45 -3.52 -12.04
C VAL A 227 8.97 -2.53 -13.09
N GLU A 228 8.10 -2.99 -13.98
CA GLU A 228 7.58 -2.16 -15.05
C GLU A 228 6.67 -1.05 -14.50
N LYS A 229 6.87 0.17 -15.00
CA LYS A 229 5.99 1.30 -14.69
C LYS A 229 4.66 1.18 -15.43
N ALA A 230 3.66 0.61 -14.78
CA ALA A 230 2.30 0.47 -15.29
C ALA A 230 1.29 0.50 -14.13
N ASP A 231 0.15 1.17 -14.32
CA ASP A 231 -0.97 0.99 -13.40
C ASP A 231 -1.61 -0.39 -13.59
N ALA A 232 -2.34 -0.85 -12.57
CA ALA A 232 -2.92 -2.19 -12.58
C ALA A 232 -3.85 -2.43 -13.78
N LYS A 233 -4.61 -1.42 -14.21
CA LYS A 233 -5.55 -1.58 -15.34
C LYS A 233 -4.79 -1.82 -16.64
N ALA A 234 -3.75 -1.02 -16.89
CA ALA A 234 -2.90 -1.18 -18.06
C ALA A 234 -2.16 -2.53 -18.04
N ALA A 235 -1.63 -2.92 -16.88
CA ALA A 235 -0.91 -4.20 -16.72
C ALA A 235 -1.82 -5.41 -16.94
N LEU A 236 -3.04 -5.41 -16.36
CA LEU A 236 -4.04 -6.45 -16.54
C LEU A 236 -4.43 -6.59 -18.02
N SER A 237 -4.66 -5.47 -18.71
CA SER A 237 -5.02 -5.48 -20.13
C SER A 237 -3.87 -5.94 -21.02
N LYS A 238 -2.62 -5.58 -20.69
CA LYS A 238 -1.43 -5.92 -21.48
C LYS A 238 -1.09 -7.40 -21.38
N TYR A 239 -1.26 -7.98 -20.20
CA TYR A 239 -0.75 -9.31 -19.90
C TYR A 239 -1.81 -10.38 -19.76
N ALA A 240 -3.09 -10.02 -19.61
CA ALA A 240 -4.19 -10.96 -19.43
C ALA A 240 -3.84 -12.12 -18.46
N PRO A 241 -3.30 -11.82 -17.26
CA PRO A 241 -2.75 -12.86 -16.40
C PRO A 241 -3.86 -13.76 -15.86
N LYS A 242 -3.49 -15.00 -15.55
CA LYS A 242 -4.36 -15.96 -14.85
C LYS A 242 -4.29 -15.80 -13.33
N VAL A 243 -3.14 -15.41 -12.81
CA VAL A 243 -2.95 -15.15 -11.37
C VAL A 243 -2.50 -13.71 -11.17
N VAL A 244 -3.18 -13.01 -10.25
CA VAL A 244 -2.79 -11.67 -9.82
C VAL A 244 -2.41 -11.72 -8.35
N LEU A 245 -1.36 -10.98 -7.98
CA LEU A 245 -0.87 -10.86 -6.62
C LEU A 245 -0.77 -9.39 -6.24
N CYS A 246 -1.17 -9.03 -5.02
CA CYS A 246 -0.92 -7.70 -4.46
C CYS A 246 -0.56 -7.82 -2.99
N SER A 247 0.59 -7.27 -2.59
CA SER A 247 1.00 -7.24 -1.19
C SER A 247 0.87 -5.84 -0.64
N TRP A 248 0.11 -5.73 0.45
CA TRP A 248 -0.29 -4.50 1.10
C TRP A 248 -0.99 -3.51 0.16
N PRO A 249 -2.10 -3.91 -0.50
CA PRO A 249 -2.90 -2.95 -1.21
C PRO A 249 -3.39 -1.86 -0.26
N VAL A 250 -3.39 -0.62 -0.74
CA VAL A 250 -3.85 0.54 0.03
C VAL A 250 -5.36 0.40 0.33
N PRO A 251 -5.84 0.79 1.52
CA PRO A 251 -7.27 0.79 1.83
C PRO A 251 -8.11 1.52 0.77
N GLY A 252 -9.22 0.92 0.34
CA GLY A 252 -10.18 1.56 -0.58
C GLY A 252 -9.60 1.96 -1.94
N ASN A 253 -8.50 1.32 -2.35
CA ASN A 253 -7.84 1.65 -3.60
C ASN A 253 -8.76 1.43 -4.83
N PRO A 254 -8.54 2.14 -5.93
CA PRO A 254 -9.40 2.02 -7.12
C PRO A 254 -9.09 0.78 -7.97
N TYR A 255 -7.93 0.15 -7.79
CA TYR A 255 -7.36 -0.75 -8.77
C TYR A 255 -7.79 -2.21 -8.60
N GLU A 256 -8.13 -2.66 -7.40
CA GLU A 256 -8.59 -4.04 -7.16
C GLU A 256 -9.89 -4.37 -7.88
N LYS A 257 -10.74 -3.35 -8.12
CA LYS A 257 -11.93 -3.49 -8.98
C LYS A 257 -11.58 -3.91 -10.40
N HIS A 258 -10.43 -3.49 -10.92
CA HIS A 258 -10.00 -3.92 -12.26
C HIS A 258 -9.63 -5.40 -12.27
N VAL A 259 -9.04 -5.92 -11.20
CA VAL A 259 -8.72 -7.35 -11.07
C VAL A 259 -9.99 -8.20 -11.17
N PHE A 260 -11.00 -7.87 -10.36
CA PHE A 260 -12.26 -8.64 -10.35
C PHE A 260 -13.07 -8.55 -11.65
N ASN A 261 -12.82 -7.54 -12.48
CA ASN A 261 -13.50 -7.34 -13.77
C ASN A 261 -12.67 -7.83 -14.97
N THR A 262 -11.45 -8.35 -14.77
CA THR A 262 -10.61 -8.86 -15.86
C THR A 262 -10.89 -10.33 -16.08
N ASP A 263 -11.39 -10.71 -17.26
CA ASP A 263 -11.87 -12.08 -17.53
C ASP A 263 -10.80 -13.17 -17.38
N SER A 264 -9.55 -12.87 -17.74
CA SER A 264 -8.45 -13.83 -17.68
C SER A 264 -8.09 -14.26 -16.26
N VAL A 265 -8.38 -13.43 -15.25
CA VAL A 265 -7.93 -13.65 -13.87
C VAL A 265 -8.73 -14.80 -13.25
N GLU A 266 -8.07 -15.92 -12.97
CA GLU A 266 -8.65 -17.08 -12.28
C GLU A 266 -8.46 -17.02 -10.77
N LEU A 267 -7.34 -16.43 -10.32
CA LEU A 267 -6.97 -16.33 -8.91
C LEU A 267 -6.39 -14.95 -8.62
N TYR A 268 -6.92 -14.28 -7.61
CA TYR A 268 -6.33 -13.08 -7.03
C TYR A 268 -5.90 -13.34 -5.59
N ILE A 269 -4.63 -13.08 -5.28
CA ILE A 269 -4.03 -13.28 -3.97
C ILE A 269 -3.71 -11.91 -3.37
N VAL A 270 -4.30 -11.62 -2.22
CA VAL A 270 -4.00 -10.41 -1.45
C VAL A 270 -3.23 -10.79 -0.20
N ILE A 271 -2.11 -10.13 0.04
CA ILE A 271 -1.34 -10.24 1.28
C ILE A 271 -1.51 -8.93 2.05
N GLY A 272 -1.98 -8.96 3.30
CA GLY A 272 -2.14 -7.75 4.10
C GLY A 272 -2.64 -8.02 5.52
N THR A 273 -3.68 -7.29 5.97
CA THR A 273 -4.32 -7.43 7.29
C THR A 273 -5.78 -7.84 7.20
N ARG A 274 -6.31 -8.37 8.32
CA ARG A 274 -7.75 -8.47 8.62
C ARG A 274 -8.45 -7.13 8.80
N ASP A 275 -7.69 -6.08 9.15
CA ASP A 275 -8.22 -4.73 9.36
C ASP A 275 -8.41 -3.98 8.03
N PRO A 276 -9.67 -3.68 7.62
CA PRO A 276 -9.95 -2.97 6.37
C PRO A 276 -9.48 -1.51 6.38
N ALA A 277 -9.14 -0.94 7.55
CA ALA A 277 -8.53 0.38 7.63
C ALA A 277 -7.05 0.37 7.24
N ILE A 278 -6.44 -0.81 7.06
CA ILE A 278 -5.00 -0.97 6.87
C ILE A 278 -4.69 -1.55 5.49
N THR A 279 -5.54 -2.40 4.92
CA THR A 279 -5.32 -2.94 3.58
C THR A 279 -6.60 -3.12 2.78
N GLY A 280 -6.46 -3.03 1.46
CA GLY A 280 -7.42 -3.56 0.50
C GLY A 280 -8.70 -2.75 0.31
N ASP A 281 -9.40 -3.03 -0.77
CA ASP A 281 -10.74 -2.53 -1.05
C ASP A 281 -11.78 -3.60 -0.66
N PHE A 282 -12.08 -3.69 0.64
CA PHE A 282 -13.07 -4.63 1.16
C PHE A 282 -14.47 -4.43 0.57
N ASP A 283 -14.79 -3.22 0.11
CA ASP A 283 -16.02 -2.96 -0.64
C ASP A 283 -16.01 -3.68 -1.99
N ALA A 284 -14.89 -3.67 -2.71
CA ALA A 284 -14.72 -4.44 -3.93
C ALA A 284 -14.74 -5.95 -3.65
N TYR A 285 -14.09 -6.40 -2.56
CA TYR A 285 -14.06 -7.80 -2.17
C TYR A 285 -15.48 -8.36 -1.97
N ASN A 286 -16.30 -7.64 -1.21
CA ASN A 286 -17.69 -8.04 -0.92
C ASN A 286 -18.59 -7.99 -2.16
N LYS A 287 -18.26 -7.17 -3.16
CA LYS A 287 -19.04 -7.00 -4.41
C LYS A 287 -18.56 -7.89 -5.55
N ALA A 288 -17.47 -8.65 -5.38
CA ALA A 288 -16.87 -9.50 -6.41
C ALA A 288 -17.74 -10.75 -6.70
N LYS A 289 -18.84 -10.58 -7.44
CA LYS A 289 -19.85 -11.64 -7.65
C LYS A 289 -19.29 -12.92 -8.28
N HIS A 290 -18.34 -12.79 -9.20
CA HIS A 290 -17.73 -13.90 -9.94
C HIS A 290 -16.59 -14.59 -9.19
N PHE A 291 -16.27 -14.17 -7.97
CA PHE A 291 -15.20 -14.76 -7.15
C PHE A 291 -15.74 -15.29 -5.83
N SER A 292 -15.14 -16.36 -5.33
CA SER A 292 -15.22 -16.76 -3.91
C SER A 292 -14.03 -16.16 -3.17
N MET A 293 -14.27 -15.62 -1.98
CA MET A 293 -13.22 -15.09 -1.10
C MET A 293 -12.97 -16.06 0.05
N GLU A 294 -11.72 -16.45 0.26
CA GLU A 294 -11.24 -17.26 1.38
C GLU A 294 -10.16 -16.50 2.15
N LEU A 295 -10.27 -16.42 3.47
CA LEU A 295 -9.14 -16.06 4.34
C LEU A 295 -8.31 -17.32 4.61
N ASN A 296 -7.11 -17.40 4.05
CA ASN A 296 -6.26 -18.56 4.21
C ASN A 296 -5.40 -18.44 5.48
N GLU A 297 -5.88 -19.02 6.58
CA GLU A 297 -5.25 -18.97 7.90
C GLU A 297 -3.86 -19.61 7.94
N GLU A 298 -3.61 -20.62 7.11
CA GLU A 298 -2.31 -21.29 7.08
C GLU A 298 -1.25 -20.41 6.44
N LEU A 299 -1.54 -19.83 5.27
CA LEU A 299 -0.62 -18.91 4.58
C LEU A 299 -0.40 -17.65 5.42
N SER A 300 -1.45 -17.13 6.05
CA SER A 300 -1.39 -15.93 6.92
C SER A 300 -0.38 -16.07 8.05
N ARG A 301 -0.30 -17.26 8.68
CA ARG A 301 0.67 -17.58 9.75
C ARG A 301 2.12 -17.66 9.29
N LEU A 302 2.38 -17.64 7.99
CA LEU A 302 3.73 -17.70 7.40
C LEU A 302 4.32 -16.30 7.13
N LEU A 303 3.56 -15.22 7.36
CA LEU A 303 4.03 -13.84 7.31
C LEU A 303 4.83 -13.48 8.57
N VAL A 304 5.78 -12.57 8.39
CA VAL A 304 6.72 -12.14 9.43
C VAL A 304 6.73 -10.60 9.52
N PRO A 305 6.71 -10.01 10.74
CA PRO A 305 6.58 -10.67 12.03
C PRO A 305 5.20 -11.31 12.22
N PRO A 306 5.07 -12.34 13.08
CA PRO A 306 3.78 -12.94 13.41
C PRO A 306 2.83 -11.89 14.02
N SER A 307 1.60 -11.85 13.53
CA SER A 307 0.54 -11.00 14.04
C SER A 307 -0.81 -11.69 13.80
N GLU A 308 -1.72 -11.55 14.76
CA GLU A 308 -3.14 -11.93 14.60
C GLU A 308 -3.86 -11.09 13.55
N ASP A 309 -3.27 -9.97 13.14
CA ASP A 309 -3.82 -9.14 12.08
C ASP A 309 -3.40 -9.62 10.69
N ASN A 310 -2.31 -10.39 10.54
CA ASN A 310 -1.78 -10.81 9.23
C ASN A 310 -2.81 -11.64 8.46
N ALA A 311 -3.14 -11.26 7.23
CA ALA A 311 -4.12 -11.94 6.40
C ALA A 311 -3.57 -12.22 5.00
N ILE A 312 -3.94 -13.39 4.45
CA ILE A 312 -3.82 -13.70 3.03
C ILE A 312 -5.20 -14.10 2.54
N TYR A 313 -5.76 -13.29 1.65
CA TYR A 313 -7.04 -13.57 1.01
C TYR A 313 -6.83 -14.20 -0.36
N LEU A 314 -7.55 -15.28 -0.63
CA LEU A 314 -7.58 -15.95 -1.92
C LEU A 314 -8.95 -15.69 -2.54
N PHE A 315 -8.94 -15.06 -3.70
CA PHE A 315 -10.12 -14.85 -4.52
C PHE A 315 -10.05 -15.79 -5.72
N THR A 316 -10.85 -16.84 -5.70
CA THR A 316 -10.91 -17.82 -6.79
C THR A 316 -12.12 -17.54 -7.66
N ARG A 317 -11.94 -17.45 -8.98
CA ARG A 317 -13.07 -17.28 -9.90
C ARG A 317 -13.98 -18.50 -9.82
N LYS A 318 -15.28 -18.26 -9.65
CA LYS A 318 -16.31 -19.30 -9.69
C LYS A 318 -16.36 -19.85 -11.12
N GLN A 319 -16.29 -21.16 -11.27
CA GLN A 319 -16.56 -21.78 -12.57
C GLN A 319 -18.05 -21.61 -12.87
N ASP A 320 -18.37 -21.08 -14.04
CA ASP A 320 -19.75 -21.08 -14.51
C ASP A 320 -20.17 -22.52 -14.76
N SER A 321 -21.24 -22.95 -14.09
CA SER A 321 -21.78 -24.31 -14.16
C SER A 321 -22.53 -24.59 -15.47
N THR A 322 -22.04 -24.09 -16.61
CA THR A 322 -22.78 -24.09 -17.89
C THR A 322 -22.17 -24.95 -18.99
N HIS A 323 -21.18 -25.80 -18.71
CA HIS A 323 -20.71 -26.83 -19.65
C HIS A 323 -20.75 -28.24 -19.03
N SER A 324 -21.96 -28.68 -18.71
CA SER A 324 -22.29 -30.10 -18.58
C SER A 324 -23.76 -30.32 -18.98
N ARG A 325 -24.01 -30.34 -20.29
CA ARG A 325 -25.08 -31.12 -20.93
C ARG A 325 -24.84 -31.21 -22.42
#